data_AF-A0A348FYB7-F1
#
_entry.id   AF-A0A348FYB7-F1
#
_cell.length_a   1.000
_cell.length_b   1.000
_cell.length_c   1.000
_cell.angle_alpha   90.00
_cell.angle_beta   90.00
_cell.angle_gamma   90.00
#
_symmetry.space_group_name_H-M   'P 1'
#
loop_
_entity.id
_entity.type
_entity.pdbx_description
1 polymer ?
#
loop_
_entity_poly.entity_id
_entity_poly.type
_entity_poly.pdbx_seq_one_letter_code
_entity_poly.pdbx_strand_id
1 'polypeptide(L)'
;MRRFLILLLSLVAVSAAEAQPRPPGGMANRYGPPPPQRGWFFFDLFAPRRPPPPPMDLQERPPSSRKSSSAPSTGRSGTGGAAGAAAARPPGSGEEAKPAMPASVPPPYEGDLMRIAEIMGALHYLRPLCGAPEGQRWRNEMQALIEAEAPAEDRKEKLTRGFNNGYVAFERSYRTCTPAANLAVQRYLAEGSKLAHEIVARYGN
;
A
#
# COMPACT_ATOMS: atom_id res chain seq x y z
N MET A 1 0.81 -12.21 43.85
CA MET A 1 2.10 -11.73 44.40
C MET A 1 3.29 -11.90 43.45
N ARG A 2 3.51 -13.07 42.82
CA ARG A 2 4.62 -13.27 41.84
C ARG A 2 4.62 -12.32 40.63
N ARG A 3 3.44 -11.93 40.11
CA ARG A 3 3.32 -10.98 38.98
C ARG A 3 3.68 -9.53 39.36
N PHE A 4 3.48 -9.14 40.62
CA PHE A 4 3.86 -7.82 41.13
C PHE A 4 5.39 -7.70 41.29
N LEU A 5 6.05 -8.80 41.68
CA LEU A 5 7.51 -8.83 41.83
C LEU A 5 8.24 -8.71 40.47
N ILE A 6 7.67 -9.27 39.39
CA ILE A 6 8.24 -9.16 38.03
C ILE A 6 8.11 -7.73 37.50
N LEU A 7 6.96 -7.07 37.71
CA LEU A 7 6.78 -5.66 37.32
C LEU A 7 7.69 -4.71 38.11
N LEU A 8 7.92 -4.98 39.40
CA LEU A 8 8.85 -4.19 40.21
C LEU A 8 10.32 -4.39 39.82
N LEU A 9 10.73 -5.62 39.45
CA LEU A 9 12.09 -5.86 38.95
C LEU A 9 12.32 -5.19 37.58
N SER A 10 11.31 -5.14 36.72
CA SER A 10 11.39 -4.46 35.42
C SER A 10 11.44 -2.93 35.55
N LEU A 11 10.77 -2.35 36.55
CA LEU A 11 10.82 -0.89 36.77
C LEU A 11 12.19 -0.41 37.26
N VAL A 12 12.89 -1.18 38.11
CA VAL A 12 14.20 -0.77 38.64
C VAL A 12 15.30 -0.81 37.56
N ALA A 13 15.19 -1.69 36.56
CA ALA A 13 16.16 -1.77 35.47
C ALA A 13 16.09 -0.59 34.49
N VAL A 14 14.93 0.08 34.37
CA VAL A 14 14.74 1.21 33.44
C VAL A 14 15.32 2.52 33.99
N SER A 15 15.39 2.71 35.31
CA SER A 15 15.86 3.97 35.91
C SER A 15 17.39 4.16 35.95
N ALA A 16 18.19 3.14 35.63
CA ALA A 16 19.67 3.22 35.75
C ALA A 16 20.39 3.69 34.47
N ALA A 17 19.70 3.89 33.35
CA ALA A 17 20.34 4.23 32.07
C ALA A 17 20.36 5.73 31.72
N GLU A 18 19.80 6.61 32.57
CA GLU A 18 19.62 8.03 32.24
C GLU A 18 20.63 8.93 32.97
N ALA A 19 21.91 8.80 32.61
CA ALA A 19 22.93 9.78 32.97
C ALA A 19 24.03 9.86 31.90
N GLN A 20 23.75 10.56 30.79
CA GLN A 20 24.79 11.10 29.91
C GLN A 20 24.56 12.61 29.68
N PRO A 21 25.58 13.46 29.88
CA PRO A 21 25.47 14.89 29.65
C PRO A 21 25.34 15.22 28.16
N ARG A 22 24.37 16.08 27.81
CA ARG A 22 24.13 16.54 26.45
C ARG A 22 25.20 17.55 26.00
N PRO A 23 25.80 17.42 24.81
CA PRO A 23 26.55 18.51 24.19
C PRO A 23 25.58 19.57 23.61
N PRO A 24 25.93 20.87 23.65
CA PRO A 24 25.18 21.90 22.96
C PRO A 24 25.62 21.97 21.49
N GLY A 25 24.72 21.65 20.56
CA GLY A 25 24.93 21.94 19.14
C GLY A 25 24.16 21.03 18.19
N GLY A 26 23.29 21.62 17.37
CA GLY A 26 22.81 21.03 16.12
C GLY A 26 21.40 20.41 16.14
N MET A 27 20.37 21.27 16.10
CA MET A 27 19.04 20.85 15.65
C MET A 27 19.06 20.68 14.12
N ALA A 28 19.50 19.53 13.65
CA ALA A 28 19.23 19.07 12.30
C ALA A 28 19.16 17.53 12.34
N ASN A 29 18.00 17.00 11.97
CA ASN A 29 17.75 15.58 11.72
C ASN A 29 17.39 14.70 12.95
N ARG A 30 16.18 14.88 13.49
CA ARG A 30 15.53 13.90 14.40
C ARG A 30 14.75 12.80 13.67
N TYR A 31 14.76 12.81 12.34
CA TYR A 31 14.16 11.77 11.50
C TYR A 31 15.26 11.14 10.64
N GLY A 32 16.15 10.35 11.27
CA GLY A 32 16.94 9.40 10.52
C GLY A 32 16.01 8.41 9.80
N PRO A 33 16.39 7.88 8.63
CA PRO A 33 15.58 6.87 7.96
C PRO A 33 15.36 5.70 8.94
N PRO A 34 14.11 5.20 9.11
CA PRO A 34 13.88 4.07 10.00
C PRO A 34 14.74 2.88 9.54
N PRO A 35 15.19 2.01 10.47
CA PRO A 35 15.94 0.82 10.10
C PRO A 35 15.12 0.00 9.09
N PRO A 36 15.77 -0.71 8.14
CA PRO A 36 15.06 -1.57 7.21
C PRO A 36 14.29 -2.62 8.02
N GLN A 37 12.98 -2.44 8.08
CA GLN A 37 12.09 -3.34 8.80
C GLN A 37 12.16 -4.70 8.10
N ARG A 38 12.61 -5.74 8.82
CA ARG A 38 12.85 -7.09 8.30
C ARG A 38 11.59 -7.82 7.78
N GLY A 39 10.41 -7.24 7.92
CA GLY A 39 9.12 -7.87 7.61
C GLY A 39 8.54 -7.65 6.21
N TRP A 40 9.19 -6.87 5.34
CA TRP A 40 8.53 -6.31 4.14
C TRP A 40 8.73 -7.08 2.85
N PHE A 41 9.46 -8.20 2.88
CA PHE A 41 9.52 -9.11 1.73
C PHE A 41 8.12 -9.50 1.26
N PHE A 42 7.17 -9.65 2.19
CA PHE A 42 5.78 -9.96 1.88
C PHE A 42 5.10 -8.90 1.00
N PHE A 43 5.18 -7.61 1.32
CA PHE A 43 4.51 -6.58 0.51
C PHE A 43 5.16 -6.37 -0.87
N ASP A 44 6.49 -6.52 -0.99
CA ASP A 44 7.18 -6.46 -2.29
C ASP A 44 6.96 -7.74 -3.14
N LEU A 45 6.55 -8.87 -2.54
CA LEU A 45 6.14 -10.09 -3.25
C LEU A 45 4.77 -9.97 -3.95
N PHE A 46 3.85 -9.19 -3.37
CA PHE A 46 2.51 -8.96 -3.93
C PHE A 46 2.42 -7.67 -4.75
N ALA A 47 3.47 -6.85 -4.76
CA ALA A 47 3.61 -5.76 -5.73
C ALA A 47 3.83 -6.38 -7.13
N PRO A 48 2.97 -6.14 -8.12
CA PRO A 48 3.22 -6.58 -9.49
C PRO A 48 4.61 -6.11 -9.94
N ARG A 49 5.40 -7.06 -10.46
CA ARG A 49 6.70 -6.75 -11.05
C ARG A 49 6.50 -5.69 -12.11
N ARG A 50 7.18 -4.54 -11.98
CA ARG A 50 7.21 -3.53 -13.04
C ARG A 50 7.47 -4.26 -14.36
N PRO A 51 6.65 -4.10 -15.41
CA PRO A 51 7.06 -4.55 -16.72
C PRO A 51 8.39 -3.86 -17.03
N PRO A 52 9.38 -4.57 -17.61
CA PRO A 52 10.60 -3.91 -18.07
C PRO A 52 10.21 -2.75 -18.98
N PRO A 53 10.95 -1.62 -18.96
CA PRO A 53 10.71 -0.57 -19.94
C PRO A 53 10.74 -1.22 -21.32
N PRO A 54 9.83 -0.85 -22.24
CA PRO A 54 9.99 -1.28 -23.62
C PRO A 54 11.39 -0.87 -24.06
N PRO A 55 12.09 -1.69 -24.87
CA PRO A 55 13.32 -1.21 -25.50
C PRO A 55 12.99 0.13 -26.15
N MET A 56 13.80 1.14 -25.86
CA MET A 56 13.69 2.43 -26.52
C MET A 56 14.01 2.20 -28.00
N ASP A 57 12.98 1.90 -28.79
CA ASP A 57 13.08 2.05 -30.23
C ASP A 57 13.39 3.52 -30.46
N LEU A 58 14.58 3.78 -31.00
CA LEU A 58 14.99 5.10 -31.45
C LEU A 58 13.85 5.66 -32.28
N GLN A 59 13.21 6.70 -31.74
CA GLN A 59 12.15 7.45 -32.35
C GLN A 59 12.57 7.88 -33.77
N GLU A 60 12.20 7.11 -34.79
CA GLU A 60 12.26 7.58 -36.16
C GLU A 60 11.19 8.66 -36.33
N ARG A 61 11.72 9.87 -36.45
CA ARG A 61 11.05 11.12 -36.77
C ARG A 61 10.06 10.92 -37.92
N PRO A 62 8.79 11.37 -37.83
CA PRO A 62 7.81 11.10 -38.86
C PRO A 62 8.06 11.95 -40.11
N PRO A 63 8.06 11.38 -41.34
CA PRO A 63 7.87 12.18 -42.54
C PRO A 63 6.38 12.45 -42.74
N SER A 64 6.06 13.75 -42.75
CA SER A 64 4.84 14.29 -43.36
C SER A 64 4.66 13.74 -44.78
N SER A 65 3.54 13.08 -45.07
CA SER A 65 2.52 13.56 -46.01
C SER A 65 1.68 12.45 -46.68
N ARG A 66 0.37 12.73 -46.71
CA ARG A 66 -0.61 12.54 -47.80
C ARG A 66 -1.11 11.15 -48.23
N LYS A 67 -2.44 11.08 -48.14
CA LYS A 67 -3.48 10.72 -49.15
C LYS A 67 -4.21 9.36 -49.00
N SER A 68 -5.51 9.49 -48.73
CA SER A 68 -6.67 8.93 -49.46
C SER A 68 -6.64 7.45 -49.86
N SER A 69 -7.63 6.66 -49.43
CA SER A 69 -8.82 6.31 -50.24
C SER A 69 -9.62 5.12 -49.65
N SER A 70 -10.94 5.32 -49.57
CA SER A 70 -12.07 4.39 -49.84
C SER A 70 -12.06 2.90 -49.41
N ALA A 71 -12.92 2.58 -48.42
CA ALA A 71 -14.11 1.71 -48.51
C ALA A 71 -13.96 0.19 -48.89
N PRO A 72 -15.04 -0.65 -48.79
CA PRO A 72 -15.13 -1.70 -47.78
C PRO A 72 -15.27 -3.13 -48.37
N SER A 73 -15.10 -4.17 -47.55
CA SER A 73 -15.63 -5.50 -47.92
C SER A 73 -16.10 -6.33 -46.74
N THR A 74 -17.23 -6.98 -47.02
CA THR A 74 -18.10 -7.83 -46.21
C THR A 74 -17.70 -9.31 -46.27
N GLY A 75 -18.16 -10.08 -45.27
CA GLY A 75 -18.36 -11.54 -45.33
C GLY A 75 -17.31 -12.32 -44.53
N ARG A 76 -17.57 -13.49 -43.95
CA ARG A 76 -18.73 -14.40 -43.91
C ARG A 76 -18.46 -15.43 -42.80
N SER A 77 -19.54 -15.98 -42.26
CA SER A 77 -19.61 -17.11 -41.32
C SER A 77 -18.63 -18.26 -41.57
N GLY A 78 -18.15 -18.86 -40.49
CA GLY A 78 -17.54 -20.19 -40.44
C GLY A 78 -17.82 -20.86 -39.09
N THR A 79 -18.58 -21.94 -39.13
CA THR A 79 -18.99 -22.83 -38.04
C THR A 79 -17.96 -23.94 -37.76
N GLY A 80 -17.90 -24.40 -36.50
CA GLY A 80 -17.24 -25.64 -36.06
C GLY A 80 -16.48 -25.39 -34.74
N GLY A 81 -16.61 -26.13 -33.65
CA GLY A 81 -17.11 -27.49 -33.47
C GLY A 81 -16.13 -28.26 -32.58
N ALA A 82 -16.44 -28.31 -31.28
CA ALA A 82 -16.12 -29.35 -30.29
C ALA A 82 -14.70 -29.57 -29.71
N ALA A 83 -14.76 -29.81 -28.37
CA ALA A 83 -14.04 -30.82 -27.59
C ALA A 83 -12.79 -30.40 -26.78
N GLY A 84 -12.99 -30.34 -25.46
CA GLY A 84 -12.26 -31.22 -24.54
C GLY A 84 -11.13 -30.61 -23.72
N ALA A 85 -11.37 -30.40 -22.42
CA ALA A 85 -10.65 -31.05 -21.32
C ALA A 85 -10.96 -30.33 -20.00
N ALA A 86 -11.93 -30.86 -19.26
CA ALA A 86 -12.05 -30.61 -17.83
C ALA A 86 -10.92 -31.36 -17.12
N ALA A 87 -9.94 -30.62 -16.60
CA ALA A 87 -8.97 -31.16 -15.64
C ALA A 87 -9.50 -30.91 -14.23
N ALA A 88 -9.99 -31.98 -13.62
CA ALA A 88 -10.29 -32.07 -12.21
C ALA A 88 -9.07 -31.60 -11.38
N ARG A 89 -9.28 -30.62 -10.49
CA ARG A 89 -8.37 -30.35 -9.39
C ARG A 89 -8.75 -31.25 -8.21
N PRO A 90 -7.78 -31.87 -7.52
CA PRO A 90 -8.04 -32.71 -6.36
C PRO A 90 -8.61 -31.88 -5.20
N PRO A 91 -9.49 -32.46 -4.35
CA PRO A 91 -9.82 -31.87 -3.05
C PRO A 91 -8.61 -32.02 -2.13
N GLY A 92 -7.76 -31.00 -2.14
CA GLY A 92 -6.60 -30.92 -1.27
C GLY A 92 -6.98 -30.32 0.09
N SER A 93 -6.87 -31.18 1.11
CA SER A 93 -6.51 -30.88 2.51
C SER A 93 -7.32 -29.81 3.24
N GLY A 94 -8.03 -30.28 4.28
CA GLY A 94 -8.71 -29.44 5.25
C GLY A 94 -7.80 -28.34 5.80
N GLU A 95 -8.19 -27.11 5.49
CA GLU A 95 -7.81 -25.95 6.27
C GLU A 95 -8.48 -26.14 7.63
N GLU A 96 -7.69 -26.57 8.62
CA GLU A 96 -8.07 -26.62 10.01
C GLU A 96 -8.48 -25.19 10.41
N ALA A 97 -9.80 -24.95 10.44
CA ALA A 97 -10.39 -23.68 10.76
C ALA A 97 -9.99 -23.35 12.20
N LYS A 98 -8.92 -22.57 12.35
CA LYS A 98 -8.56 -21.92 13.61
C LYS A 98 -9.82 -21.25 14.15
N PRO A 99 -10.18 -21.44 15.44
CA PRO A 99 -11.39 -20.88 15.99
C PRO A 99 -11.42 -19.38 15.71
N ALA A 100 -12.38 -18.96 14.88
CA ALA A 100 -12.66 -17.56 14.67
C ALA A 100 -13.05 -17.00 16.05
N MET A 101 -12.14 -16.23 16.66
CA MET A 101 -12.51 -15.44 17.83
C MET A 101 -13.72 -14.58 17.42
N PRO A 102 -14.72 -14.41 18.28
CA PRO A 102 -15.90 -13.64 17.93
C PRO A 102 -15.45 -12.27 17.43
N ALA A 103 -15.85 -11.94 16.19
CA ALA A 103 -15.53 -10.66 15.58
C ALA A 103 -16.01 -9.57 16.54
N SER A 104 -15.07 -8.85 17.15
CA SER A 104 -15.39 -7.69 17.96
C SER A 104 -16.15 -6.70 17.07
N VAL A 105 -17.15 -6.03 17.62
CA VAL A 105 -17.85 -4.95 16.90
C VAL A 105 -16.80 -3.99 16.34
N PRO A 106 -16.81 -3.71 15.03
CA PRO A 106 -15.79 -2.87 14.42
C PRO A 106 -15.83 -1.47 15.04
N PRO A 107 -14.68 -0.84 15.31
CA PRO A 107 -14.67 0.53 15.82
C PRO A 107 -15.35 1.47 14.82
N PRO A 108 -15.98 2.55 15.30
CA PRO A 108 -16.72 3.49 14.45
C PRO A 108 -15.84 4.17 13.38
N TYR A 109 -14.52 4.19 13.58
CA TYR A 109 -13.53 4.73 12.65
C TYR A 109 -12.89 3.69 11.71
N GLU A 110 -13.30 2.40 11.75
CA GLU A 110 -12.69 1.36 10.89
C GLU A 110 -12.79 1.73 9.40
N GLY A 111 -13.91 2.34 8.99
CA GLY A 111 -14.10 2.84 7.63
C GLY A 111 -13.07 3.91 7.22
N ASP A 112 -12.80 4.85 8.12
CA ASP A 112 -11.84 5.93 7.87
C ASP A 112 -10.42 5.39 7.78
N LEU A 113 -10.06 4.39 8.61
CA LEU A 113 -8.77 3.71 8.52
C LEU A 113 -8.60 2.94 7.21
N MET A 114 -9.64 2.24 6.75
CA MET A 114 -9.62 1.56 5.45
C MET A 114 -9.41 2.56 4.30
N ARG A 115 -10.05 3.73 4.38
CA ARG A 115 -9.87 4.79 3.39
C ARG A 115 -8.45 5.36 3.43
N ILE A 116 -7.91 5.64 4.61
CA ILE A 116 -6.51 6.09 4.78
C ILE A 116 -5.54 5.08 4.16
N ALA A 117 -5.76 3.78 4.39
CA ALA A 117 -4.91 2.72 3.83
C ALA A 117 -4.89 2.77 2.29
N GLU A 118 -6.06 2.88 1.66
CA GLU A 118 -6.17 3.03 0.20
C GLU A 118 -5.46 4.29 -0.32
N ILE A 119 -5.62 5.42 0.37
CA ILE A 119 -4.95 6.68 0.04
C ILE A 119 -3.42 6.53 0.09
N MET A 120 -2.89 5.89 1.15
CA MET A 120 -1.45 5.65 1.28
C MET A 120 -0.92 4.77 0.14
N GLY A 121 -1.68 3.75 -0.27
CA GLY A 121 -1.34 2.91 -1.43
C GLY A 121 -1.29 3.68 -2.74
N ALA A 122 -2.30 4.52 -2.99
CA ALA A 122 -2.35 5.39 -4.16
C ALA A 122 -1.17 6.38 -4.20
N LEU A 123 -0.86 7.01 -3.06
CA LEU A 123 0.27 7.93 -2.94
C LEU A 123 1.61 7.22 -3.12
N HIS A 124 1.75 6.00 -2.61
CA HIS A 124 2.94 5.19 -2.80
C HIS A 124 3.26 4.96 -4.28
N TYR A 125 2.22 4.77 -5.12
CA TYR A 125 2.40 4.61 -6.56
C TYR A 125 2.62 5.94 -7.30
N LEU A 126 1.77 6.94 -7.04
CA LEU A 126 1.72 8.17 -7.82
C LEU A 126 2.88 9.15 -7.51
N ARG A 127 3.31 9.25 -6.25
CA ARG A 127 4.30 10.24 -5.82
C ARG A 127 5.65 10.07 -6.52
N PRO A 128 6.21 8.86 -6.64
CA PRO A 128 7.45 8.64 -7.40
C PRO A 128 7.31 8.99 -8.88
N LEU A 129 6.18 8.67 -9.52
CA LEU A 129 5.93 9.02 -10.93
C LEU A 129 5.98 10.53 -11.16
N CYS A 130 5.48 11.31 -10.19
CA CYS A 130 5.46 12.76 -10.21
C CYS A 130 6.72 13.42 -9.61
N GLY A 131 7.81 12.66 -9.44
CA GLY A 131 9.13 13.20 -9.10
C GLY A 131 9.35 13.51 -7.62
N ALA A 132 8.51 13.01 -6.72
CA ALA A 132 8.72 13.19 -5.29
C ALA A 132 9.71 12.15 -4.71
N PRO A 133 10.86 12.56 -4.14
CA PRO A 133 11.86 11.65 -3.60
C PRO A 133 11.51 11.20 -2.17
N GLU A 134 10.47 10.38 -2.04
CA GLU A 134 9.96 9.95 -0.71
C GLU A 134 10.32 8.51 -0.35
N GLY A 135 10.87 7.74 -1.30
CA GLY A 135 11.27 6.35 -1.10
C GLY A 135 10.16 5.51 -0.47
N GLN A 136 10.41 5.02 0.75
CA GLN A 136 9.55 4.08 1.48
C GLN A 136 8.54 4.76 2.41
N ARG A 137 8.43 6.10 2.38
CA ARG A 137 7.59 6.88 3.30
C ARG A 137 6.19 6.29 3.49
N TRP A 138 5.41 6.16 2.42
CA TRP A 138 4.02 5.72 2.49
C TRP A 138 3.85 4.29 3.02
N ARG A 139 4.83 3.40 2.78
CA ARG A 139 4.82 2.05 3.36
C ARG A 139 5.14 2.09 4.86
N ASN A 140 6.08 2.94 5.26
CA ASN A 140 6.40 3.14 6.67
C ASN A 140 5.22 3.76 7.46
N GLU A 141 4.50 4.72 6.87
CA GLU A 141 3.30 5.30 7.47
C GLU A 141 2.19 4.25 7.63
N MET A 142 1.98 3.40 6.61
CA MET A 142 1.03 2.29 6.69
C MET A 142 1.40 1.30 7.80
N GLN A 143 2.69 1.06 8.01
CA GLN A 143 3.17 0.23 9.11
C GLN A 143 2.87 0.84 10.47
N ALA A 144 3.22 2.12 10.64
CA ALA A 144 2.98 2.84 11.87
C ALA A 144 1.49 2.83 12.22
N LEU A 145 0.60 2.92 11.22
CA LEU A 145 -0.84 2.80 11.39
C LEU A 145 -1.24 1.40 11.90
N ILE A 146 -0.75 0.33 11.28
CA ILE A 146 -1.06 -1.05 11.70
C ILE A 146 -0.52 -1.32 13.10
N GLU A 147 0.70 -0.86 13.40
CA GLU A 147 1.32 -1.03 14.72
C GLU A 147 0.56 -0.25 15.81
N ALA A 148 0.12 0.98 15.51
CA ALA A 148 -0.63 1.81 16.46
C ALA A 148 -2.03 1.26 16.76
N GLU A 149 -2.74 0.73 15.74
CA GLU A 149 -4.07 0.15 15.93
C GLU A 149 -4.01 -1.26 16.57
N ALA A 150 -2.86 -1.93 16.50
CA ALA A 150 -2.65 -3.32 16.94
C ALA A 150 -3.86 -4.25 16.61
N PRO A 151 -4.32 -4.29 15.34
CA PRO A 151 -5.54 -4.97 14.98
C PRO A 151 -5.40 -6.50 15.09
N ALA A 152 -6.53 -7.18 15.21
CA ALA A 152 -6.59 -8.62 14.94
C ALA A 152 -6.17 -8.90 13.49
N GLU A 153 -5.67 -10.11 13.20
CA GLU A 153 -5.07 -10.43 11.88
C GLU A 153 -6.06 -10.21 10.72
N ASP A 154 -7.35 -10.45 10.92
CA ASP A 154 -8.40 -10.18 9.91
C ASP A 154 -8.51 -8.68 9.58
N ARG A 155 -8.44 -7.81 10.58
CA ARG A 155 -8.45 -6.35 10.40
C ARG A 155 -7.14 -5.84 9.78
N LYS A 156 -6.00 -6.43 10.14
CA LYS A 156 -4.71 -6.16 9.50
C LYS A 156 -4.72 -6.51 8.01
N GLU A 157 -5.32 -7.64 7.65
CA GLU A 157 -5.50 -8.05 6.25
C GLU A 157 -6.40 -7.08 5.48
N LYS A 158 -7.48 -6.57 6.09
CA LYS A 158 -8.33 -5.54 5.47
C LYS A 158 -7.55 -4.26 5.18
N LEU A 159 -6.78 -3.77 6.15
CA LEU A 159 -5.93 -2.58 5.98
C LEU A 159 -4.90 -2.78 4.87
N THR A 160 -4.22 -3.93 4.89
CA THR A 160 -3.26 -4.33 3.85
C THR A 160 -3.91 -4.38 2.46
N ARG A 161 -5.11 -4.96 2.37
CA ARG A 161 -5.89 -5.02 1.12
C ARG A 161 -6.27 -3.63 0.63
N GLY A 162 -6.68 -2.72 1.52
CA GLY A 162 -6.96 -1.32 1.20
C GLY A 162 -5.77 -0.65 0.54
N PHE A 163 -4.58 -0.76 1.14
CA PHE A 163 -3.34 -0.25 0.57
C PHE A 163 -3.06 -0.81 -0.83
N ASN A 164 -3.13 -2.14 -0.98
CA ASN A 164 -2.85 -2.80 -2.26
C ASN A 164 -3.87 -2.39 -3.34
N ASN A 165 -5.14 -2.22 -2.98
CA ASN A 165 -6.17 -1.75 -3.89
C ASN A 165 -5.86 -0.34 -4.41
N GLY A 166 -5.47 0.59 -3.52
CA GLY A 166 -5.09 1.94 -3.90
C GLY A 166 -3.88 1.98 -4.83
N TYR A 167 -2.88 1.14 -4.57
CA TYR A 167 -1.69 1.01 -5.44
C TYR A 167 -2.07 0.51 -6.85
N VAL A 168 -2.78 -0.61 -6.93
CA VAL A 168 -3.14 -1.27 -8.19
C VAL A 168 -4.11 -0.42 -9.02
N ALA A 169 -4.98 0.37 -8.37
CA ALA A 169 -5.91 1.26 -9.06
C ALA A 169 -5.19 2.25 -9.98
N PHE A 170 -4.07 2.84 -9.52
CA PHE A 170 -3.31 3.81 -10.30
C PHE A 170 -2.28 3.18 -11.23
N GLU A 171 -1.77 2.00 -10.88
CA GLU A 171 -0.82 1.27 -11.72
C GLU A 171 -1.38 0.82 -13.08
N ARG A 172 -2.66 0.47 -13.09
CA ARG A 172 -3.34 0.10 -14.34
C ARG A 172 -3.46 1.27 -15.30
N SER A 173 -3.56 2.49 -14.78
CA SER A 173 -3.93 3.69 -15.56
C SER A 173 -2.78 4.64 -15.87
N TYR A 174 -1.76 4.71 -15.02
CA TYR A 174 -0.63 5.63 -15.19
C TYR A 174 0.69 4.90 -15.33
N ARG A 175 1.58 5.45 -16.15
CA ARG A 175 2.99 5.02 -16.30
C ARG A 175 3.97 6.18 -16.22
N THR A 176 3.47 7.40 -16.39
CA THR A 176 4.16 8.66 -16.26
C THR A 176 3.28 9.63 -15.48
N CYS A 177 3.86 10.67 -14.90
CA CYS A 177 3.05 11.71 -14.28
C CYS A 177 2.30 12.50 -15.35
N THR A 178 0.97 12.53 -15.23
CA THR A 178 0.08 13.36 -16.03
C THR A 178 -0.53 14.46 -15.15
N PRO A 179 -1.10 15.53 -15.72
CA PRO A 179 -1.83 16.53 -14.92
C PRO A 179 -2.94 15.92 -14.05
N ALA A 180 -3.64 14.91 -14.56
CA ALA A 180 -4.65 14.17 -13.82
C ALA A 180 -4.06 13.37 -12.64
N ALA A 181 -2.92 12.71 -12.83
CA ALA A 181 -2.20 12.02 -11.77
C ALA A 181 -1.73 12.98 -10.67
N ASN A 182 -1.18 14.14 -11.05
CA ASN A 182 -0.76 15.16 -10.09
C ASN A 182 -1.94 15.73 -9.30
N LEU A 183 -3.08 15.97 -9.96
CA LEU A 183 -4.31 16.38 -9.28
C LEU A 183 -4.81 15.31 -8.30
N ALA A 184 -4.76 14.03 -8.68
CA ALA A 184 -5.11 12.92 -7.79
C ALA A 184 -4.22 12.91 -6.54
N VAL A 185 -2.91 13.08 -6.69
CA VAL A 185 -1.96 13.20 -5.56
C VAL A 185 -2.39 14.32 -4.60
N GLN A 186 -2.67 15.51 -5.11
CA GLN A 186 -3.04 16.66 -4.27
C GLN A 186 -4.35 16.40 -3.50
N ARG A 187 -5.35 15.82 -4.17
CA ARG A 187 -6.63 15.46 -3.54
C ARG A 187 -6.45 14.41 -2.44
N TYR A 188 -5.65 13.38 -2.70
CA TYR A 188 -5.39 12.32 -1.74
C TYR A 188 -4.59 12.78 -0.53
N LEU A 189 -3.63 13.70 -0.70
CA LEU A 189 -2.94 14.31 0.43
C LEU A 189 -3.91 15.12 1.30
N ALA A 190 -4.79 15.90 0.69
CA ALA A 190 -5.78 16.68 1.42
C ALA A 190 -6.80 15.78 2.15
N GLU A 191 -7.31 14.75 1.46
CA GLU A 191 -8.27 13.79 2.02
C GLU A 191 -7.65 12.98 3.16
N GLY A 192 -6.45 12.41 2.96
CA GLY A 192 -5.76 11.63 3.98
C GLY A 192 -5.45 12.45 5.22
N SER A 193 -5.00 13.71 5.05
CA SER A 193 -4.76 14.63 6.17
C SER A 193 -6.06 14.94 6.93
N LYS A 194 -7.16 15.18 6.20
CA LYS A 194 -8.46 15.45 6.82
C LYS A 194 -8.94 14.25 7.65
N LEU A 195 -8.92 13.04 7.08
CA LEU A 195 -9.36 11.82 7.77
C LEU A 195 -8.52 11.57 9.03
N ALA A 196 -7.20 11.68 8.93
CA ALA A 196 -6.32 11.50 10.10
C ALA A 196 -6.65 12.49 11.23
N HIS A 197 -6.87 13.77 10.91
CA HIS A 197 -7.28 14.76 11.90
C HIS A 197 -8.67 14.47 12.49
N GLU A 198 -9.64 14.07 11.67
CA GLU A 198 -11.00 13.77 12.13
C GLU A 198 -11.03 12.56 13.07
N ILE A 199 -10.23 11.52 12.80
CA ILE A 199 -10.11 10.36 13.68
C ILE A 199 -9.57 10.77 15.05
N VAL A 200 -8.45 11.52 15.08
CA VAL A 200 -7.84 11.99 16.34
C VAL A 200 -8.79 12.92 17.08
N ALA A 201 -9.44 13.86 16.39
CA ALA A 201 -10.35 14.82 17.01
C ALA A 201 -11.59 14.17 17.64
N ARG A 202 -12.07 13.05 17.08
CA ARG A 202 -13.29 12.38 17.55
C ARG A 202 -13.02 11.22 18.50
N TYR A 203 -11.88 10.54 18.35
CA TYR A 203 -11.61 9.26 19.02
C TYR A 203 -10.25 9.23 19.76
N GLY A 204 -9.52 10.34 19.82
CA GLY A 204 -8.20 10.42 20.46
C GLY A 204 -8.20 10.68 21.97
N ASN A 205 -9.38 10.68 22.62
CA ASN A 205 -9.55 10.90 24.07
C ASN A 205 -10.05 9.64 24.78
#